data_AF-A0A660S4M2-F1
#
_entry.id   AF-A0A660S4M2-F1
#
_cell.length_a   1.000
_cell.length_b   1.000
_cell.length_c   1.000
_cell.angle_alpha   90.00
_cell.angle_beta   90.00
_cell.angle_gamma   90.00
#
_symmetry.space_group_name_H-M   'P 1'
#
loop_
_entity.id
_entity.type
_entity.pdbx_description
1 polymer ?
#
loop_
_entity_poly.entity_id
_entity_poly.type
_entity_poly.pdbx_seq_one_letter_code
_entity_poly.pdbx_strand_id
1 'polypeptide(L)'
;MLKKLTFLTFLLINCFLNFSLLASEINIKEGLWKITTQIDAPGMKIPPMSSIYCLTKKNAVPYKRESNSHCNLKHYEVVGNTVIWKIECKENSGITVSTGKTTYYGDTFEGIVKVKSSHGEMTIHQKGKWIGKCK
;
A
#
# COMPACT_ATOMS: atom_id res chain seq x y z
N MET A 1 55.91 16.49 -0.37
CA MET A 1 54.52 17.02 -0.36
C MET A 1 53.53 16.10 -1.10
N LEU A 2 53.94 15.42 -2.17
CA LEU A 2 53.09 14.49 -2.94
C LEU A 2 52.51 13.31 -2.14
N LYS A 3 53.26 12.72 -1.19
CA LYS A 3 52.79 11.62 -0.31
C LYS A 3 51.73 12.02 0.74
N LYS A 4 51.71 13.28 1.19
CA LYS A 4 50.69 13.80 2.13
C LYS A 4 49.37 14.07 1.40
N LEU A 5 49.45 14.47 0.13
CA LEU A 5 48.30 14.75 -0.72
C LEU A 5 47.59 13.45 -1.15
N THR A 6 48.34 12.36 -1.40
CA THR A 6 47.77 11.04 -1.71
C THR A 6 47.15 10.32 -0.49
N PHE A 7 47.66 10.58 0.72
CA PHE A 7 47.08 10.03 1.96
C PHE A 7 45.77 10.72 2.33
N LEU A 8 45.65 12.03 2.05
CA LEU A 8 44.46 12.82 2.32
C LEU A 8 43.30 12.49 1.36
N THR A 9 43.60 12.18 0.09
CA THR A 9 42.60 11.74 -0.89
C THR A 9 42.12 10.32 -0.62
N PHE A 10 42.95 9.42 -0.09
CA PHE A 10 42.54 8.06 0.27
C PHE A 10 41.58 8.03 1.50
N LEU A 11 41.68 9.03 2.39
CA LEU A 11 40.80 9.17 3.55
C LEU A 11 39.42 9.75 3.18
N LEU A 12 39.35 10.63 2.19
CA LEU A 12 38.09 11.27 1.73
C LEU A 12 37.23 10.35 0.85
N ILE A 13 37.83 9.41 0.11
CA ILE A 13 37.11 8.46 -0.76
C ILE A 13 36.40 7.34 0.03
N ASN A 14 36.87 7.02 1.24
CA ASN A 14 36.25 6.02 2.13
C ASN A 14 35.00 6.50 2.88
N CYS A 15 34.64 7.79 2.79
CA CYS A 15 33.47 8.34 3.49
C CYS A 15 32.17 8.26 2.66
N PHE A 16 32.26 8.01 1.35
CA PHE A 16 31.10 8.05 0.45
C PHE A 16 30.44 6.68 0.18
N LEU A 17 30.93 5.58 0.74
CA LEU A 17 30.45 4.22 0.42
C LEU A 17 29.47 3.61 1.43
N ASN A 18 29.08 4.33 2.48
CA ASN A 18 28.15 3.82 3.50
C ASN A 18 26.85 4.64 3.60
N PHE A 19 26.32 5.13 2.48
CA PHE A 19 24.92 5.53 2.47
C PHE A 19 24.07 4.26 2.33
N SER A 20 23.88 3.55 3.44
CA SER A 20 22.90 2.48 3.52
C SER A 20 21.54 3.11 3.24
N LEU A 21 21.02 2.89 2.03
CA LEU A 21 19.62 3.15 1.73
C LEU A 21 18.80 2.29 2.69
N LEU A 22 18.35 2.89 3.79
CA LEU A 22 17.32 2.31 4.65
C LEU A 22 16.08 2.15 3.78
N ALA A 23 15.90 0.96 3.20
CA ALA A 23 14.64 0.59 2.60
C ALA A 23 13.59 0.70 3.70
N SER A 24 12.69 1.68 3.58
CA SER A 24 11.65 1.89 4.58
C SER A 24 10.73 0.67 4.59
N GLU A 25 10.90 -0.19 5.58
CA GLU A 25 10.00 -1.31 5.77
C GLU A 25 8.67 -0.78 6.29
N ILE A 26 7.57 -1.10 5.61
CA ILE A 26 6.23 -0.68 6.04
C ILE A 26 5.94 -1.16 7.45
N ASN A 27 5.41 -0.28 8.31
CA ASN A 27 5.01 -0.59 9.68
C ASN A 27 3.69 -1.38 9.74
N ILE A 28 3.67 -2.58 9.18
CA ILE A 28 2.53 -3.50 9.19
C ILE A 28 2.80 -4.69 10.12
N LYS A 29 1.86 -4.99 11.01
CA LYS A 29 1.81 -6.26 11.72
C LYS A 29 1.18 -7.34 10.83
N GLU A 30 1.99 -8.30 10.40
CA GLU A 30 1.49 -9.40 9.57
C GLU A 30 0.43 -10.22 10.31
N GLY A 31 -0.62 -10.62 9.60
CA GLY A 31 -1.70 -11.42 10.17
C GLY A 31 -3.07 -11.11 9.59
N LEU A 32 -4.08 -11.46 10.36
CA LEU A 32 -5.48 -11.30 10.06
C LEU A 32 -5.94 -9.88 10.47
N TRP A 33 -6.61 -9.18 9.56
CA TRP A 33 -7.06 -7.81 9.74
C TRP A 33 -8.56 -7.70 9.52
N LYS A 34 -9.28 -7.08 10.45
CA LYS A 34 -10.65 -6.62 10.25
C LYS A 34 -10.60 -5.22 9.64
N ILE A 35 -11.20 -5.07 8.48
CA ILE A 35 -11.23 -3.82 7.71
C ILE A 35 -12.66 -3.34 7.65
N THR A 36 -12.92 -2.16 8.21
CA THR A 36 -14.20 -1.47 8.12
C THR A 36 -14.14 -0.45 7.01
N THR A 37 -15.13 -0.51 6.12
CA THR A 37 -15.21 0.28 4.90
C THR A 37 -16.42 1.20 4.97
N GLN A 38 -16.21 2.47 4.66
CA GLN A 38 -17.24 3.48 4.51
C GLN A 38 -17.20 4.02 3.08
N ILE A 39 -18.35 4.06 2.42
CA ILE A 39 -18.48 4.52 1.04
C ILE A 39 -19.12 5.90 1.07
N ASP A 40 -18.46 6.88 0.46
CA ASP A 40 -19.02 8.21 0.29
C ASP A 40 -19.73 8.26 -1.06
N ALA A 41 -21.06 8.08 -1.03
CA ALA A 41 -21.94 8.13 -2.19
C ALA A 41 -22.93 9.30 -2.05
N PRO A 42 -23.06 10.20 -3.05
CA PRO A 42 -24.05 11.27 -2.99
C PRO A 42 -25.47 10.75 -2.82
N GLY A 43 -26.21 11.30 -1.86
CA GLY A 43 -27.65 11.01 -1.68
C GLY A 43 -28.01 9.68 -1.01
N MET A 44 -27.04 8.85 -0.61
CA MET A 44 -27.29 7.58 0.09
C MET A 44 -26.34 7.36 1.26
N LYS A 45 -26.88 7.02 2.43
CA LYS A 45 -26.09 6.57 3.59
C LYS A 45 -25.94 5.05 3.54
N ILE A 46 -24.77 4.58 3.14
CA ILE A 46 -24.44 3.16 3.14
C ILE A 46 -23.83 2.81 4.52
N PRO A 47 -24.38 1.83 5.26
CA PRO A 47 -23.80 1.39 6.53
C PRO A 47 -22.36 0.90 6.35
N PRO A 48 -21.45 1.17 7.32
CA PRO A 48 -20.10 0.64 7.25
C PRO A 48 -20.10 -0.89 7.23
N MET A 49 -19.36 -1.47 6.29
CA MET A 49 -19.23 -2.92 6.14
C MET A 49 -17.86 -3.37 6.65
N SER A 50 -17.77 -4.57 7.22
CA SER A 50 -16.50 -5.13 7.67
C SER A 50 -16.13 -6.39 6.89
N SER A 51 -14.85 -6.54 6.59
CA SER A 51 -14.29 -7.73 5.92
C SER A 51 -12.98 -8.12 6.58
N ILE A 52 -12.59 -9.39 6.45
CA ILE A 52 -11.39 -9.93 7.09
C ILE A 52 -10.41 -10.40 6.02
N TYR A 53 -9.15 -9.96 6.14
CA TYR A 53 -8.08 -10.31 5.21
C TYR A 53 -6.79 -10.68 5.92
N CYS A 54 -6.05 -11.63 5.35
CA CYS A 54 -4.67 -11.89 5.75
C CYS A 54 -3.75 -10.93 4.98
N LEU A 55 -3.06 -10.06 5.70
CA LEU A 55 -2.12 -9.09 5.14
C LEU A 55 -0.69 -9.40 5.61
N THR A 56 0.26 -9.27 4.69
CA THR A 56 1.69 -9.46 4.94
C THR A 56 2.46 -8.30 4.35
N LYS A 57 3.75 -8.15 4.67
CA LYS A 57 4.59 -7.10 4.07
C LYS A 57 4.66 -7.22 2.54
N LYS A 58 4.60 -8.47 2.02
CA LYS A 58 4.59 -8.78 0.58
C LYS A 58 3.22 -8.59 -0.08
N ASN A 59 2.15 -8.55 0.70
CA ASN A 59 0.77 -8.37 0.23
C ASN A 59 0.03 -7.40 1.15
N ALA A 60 0.50 -6.15 1.16
CA ALA A 60 0.00 -5.08 2.01
C ALA A 60 -1.08 -4.23 1.31
N VAL A 61 -1.70 -4.74 0.25
CA VAL A 61 -2.88 -4.10 -0.34
C VAL A 61 -4.12 -4.75 0.29
N PRO A 62 -5.01 -3.98 0.96
CA PRO A 62 -6.24 -4.49 1.57
C PRO A 62 -7.33 -4.75 0.53
N TYR A 63 -7.01 -5.56 -0.48
CA TYR A 63 -7.88 -5.93 -1.59
C TYR A 63 -7.80 -7.44 -1.82
N LYS A 64 -8.96 -8.08 -2.00
CA LYS A 64 -9.00 -9.49 -2.39
C LYS A 64 -8.70 -9.58 -3.89
N ARG A 65 -7.53 -10.10 -4.25
CA ARG A 65 -7.30 -10.55 -5.63
C ARG A 65 -8.14 -11.81 -5.84
N GLU A 66 -9.27 -11.70 -6.54
CA GLU A 66 -10.01 -12.90 -6.94
C GLU A 66 -9.21 -13.61 -8.03
N SER A 67 -8.95 -14.91 -7.85
CA SER A 67 -8.06 -15.72 -8.69
C SER A 67 -8.54 -15.86 -10.15
N ASN A 68 -9.81 -15.53 -10.43
CA ASN A 68 -10.42 -15.58 -11.76
C ASN A 68 -10.78 -14.20 -12.32
N SER A 69 -10.29 -13.12 -11.70
CA SER A 69 -10.58 -11.76 -12.16
C SER A 69 -9.51 -11.27 -13.14
N HIS A 70 -9.91 -10.62 -14.22
CA HIS A 70 -9.02 -9.91 -15.16
C HIS A 70 -8.47 -8.61 -14.55
N CYS A 71 -8.07 -8.66 -13.27
CA CYS A 71 -7.56 -7.55 -12.50
C CYS A 71 -6.03 -7.57 -12.46
N ASN A 72 -5.40 -6.50 -12.95
CA ASN A 72 -3.96 -6.35 -13.01
C ASN A 72 -3.50 -5.25 -12.06
N LEU A 73 -2.50 -5.55 -11.23
CA LEU A 73 -1.78 -4.55 -10.45
C LEU A 73 -0.89 -3.75 -11.42
N LYS A 74 -1.24 -2.49 -11.66
CA LYS A 74 -0.53 -1.60 -12.60
C LYS A 74 0.54 -0.75 -11.94
N HIS A 75 0.39 -0.51 -10.64
CA HIS A 75 1.33 0.28 -9.87
C HIS A 75 1.31 -0.19 -8.41
N TYR A 76 2.50 -0.23 -7.83
CA TYR A 76 2.72 -0.52 -6.42
C TYR A 76 3.97 0.22 -5.96
N GLU A 77 3.81 1.02 -4.93
CA GLU A 77 4.90 1.80 -4.34
C GLU A 77 4.75 1.80 -2.82
N VAL A 78 5.90 1.82 -2.14
CA VAL A 78 6.00 1.98 -0.70
C VAL A 78 6.76 3.27 -0.41
N VAL A 79 6.12 4.19 0.31
CA VAL A 79 6.73 5.43 0.78
C VAL A 79 6.58 5.51 2.31
N GLY A 80 7.66 5.21 3.03
CA GLY A 80 7.60 5.09 4.49
C GLY A 80 6.63 3.98 4.91
N ASN A 81 5.59 4.35 5.66
CA ASN A 81 4.54 3.42 6.10
C ASN A 81 3.33 3.37 5.16
N THR A 82 3.40 4.04 4.02
CA THR A 82 2.30 4.15 3.07
C THR A 82 2.50 3.22 1.89
N VAL A 83 1.51 2.38 1.61
CA VAL A 83 1.38 1.63 0.36
C VAL A 83 0.48 2.40 -0.60
N ILE A 84 0.97 2.68 -1.80
CA ILE A 84 0.23 3.32 -2.89
C ILE A 84 0.10 2.30 -4.01
N TRP A 85 -1.12 2.13 -4.54
CA TRP A 85 -1.38 1.09 -5.52
C TRP A 85 -2.43 1.50 -6.56
N LYS A 86 -2.35 0.88 -7.73
CA LYS A 86 -3.35 0.98 -8.80
C LYS A 86 -3.67 -0.41 -9.35
N ILE A 87 -4.94 -0.76 -9.35
CA ILE A 87 -5.47 -1.99 -9.93
C ILE A 87 -6.41 -1.61 -11.08
N GLU A 88 -6.31 -2.33 -12.19
CA GLU A 88 -7.20 -2.21 -13.34
C GLU A 88 -7.85 -3.56 -13.61
N CYS A 89 -9.17 -3.62 -13.51
CA CYS A 89 -9.99 -4.79 -13.77
C CYS A 89 -10.73 -4.61 -15.09
N LYS A 90 -10.61 -5.59 -15.99
CA LYS A 90 -11.31 -5.61 -17.28
C LYS A 90 -12.40 -6.67 -17.28
N GLU A 91 -13.65 -6.26 -17.18
CA GLU A 91 -14.79 -7.17 -17.21
C GLU A 91 -15.62 -6.92 -18.48
N ASN A 92 -16.56 -7.81 -18.79
CA ASN A 92 -17.45 -7.66 -19.94
C ASN A 92 -18.28 -6.34 -19.87
N SER A 93 -18.52 -5.85 -18.65
CA SER A 93 -19.22 -4.60 -18.35
C SER A 93 -18.36 -3.33 -18.52
N GLY A 94 -17.05 -3.48 -18.77
CA GLY A 94 -16.12 -2.38 -18.99
C GLY A 94 -14.87 -2.46 -18.11
N ILE A 95 -14.13 -1.35 -18.07
CA ILE A 95 -12.90 -1.22 -17.29
C ILE A 95 -13.20 -0.52 -15.97
N THR A 96 -12.77 -1.13 -14.86
CA THR A 96 -12.79 -0.53 -13.53
C THR A 96 -11.36 -0.27 -13.08
N VAL A 97 -11.08 0.97 -12.67
CA VAL A 97 -9.77 1.40 -12.16
C VAL A 97 -9.89 1.77 -10.70
N SER A 98 -9.13 1.08 -9.85
CA SER A 98 -9.07 1.32 -8.41
C SER A 98 -7.68 1.83 -8.06
N THR A 99 -7.62 3.03 -7.48
CA THR A 99 -6.38 3.61 -6.94
C THR A 99 -6.51 3.78 -5.45
N GLY A 100 -5.53 3.33 -4.68
CA GLY A 100 -5.58 3.40 -3.23
C GLY A 100 -4.29 3.86 -2.59
N LYS A 101 -4.44 4.45 -1.40
CA LYS A 101 -3.37 4.77 -0.48
C LYS A 101 -3.73 4.20 0.89
N THR A 102 -2.83 3.42 1.47
CA THR A 102 -3.02 2.79 2.78
C THR A 102 -1.81 3.09 3.66
N THR A 103 -2.03 3.70 4.82
CA THR A 103 -0.95 4.03 5.77
C THR A 103 -1.06 3.15 7.01
N TYR A 104 0.01 2.41 7.31
CA TYR A 104 0.04 1.46 8.41
C TYR A 104 0.71 2.04 9.68
N TYR A 105 0.16 1.68 10.84
CA TYR A 105 0.61 2.15 12.16
C TYR A 105 0.85 0.98 13.12
N GLY A 106 1.38 -0.14 12.62
CA GLY A 106 1.58 -1.37 13.37
C GLY A 106 0.35 -2.26 13.30
N ASP A 107 -0.55 -2.15 14.28
CA ASP A 107 -1.76 -2.97 14.42
C ASP A 107 -3.05 -2.27 13.97
N THR A 108 -2.93 -1.05 13.44
CA THR A 108 -4.00 -0.30 12.80
C THR A 108 -3.56 0.23 11.44
N PHE A 109 -4.52 0.56 10.56
CA PHE A 109 -4.24 1.32 9.35
C PHE A 109 -5.42 2.22 8.99
N GLU A 110 -5.13 3.27 8.22
CA GLU A 110 -6.15 4.06 7.51
C GLU A 110 -5.90 4.01 6.00
N GLY A 111 -6.97 3.95 5.22
CA GLY A 111 -6.90 3.86 3.77
C GLY A 111 -7.96 4.70 3.08
N ILE A 112 -7.63 5.16 1.88
CA ILE A 112 -8.56 5.76 0.95
C ILE A 112 -8.41 5.07 -0.41
N VAL A 113 -9.53 4.70 -1.01
CA VAL A 113 -9.59 4.07 -2.33
C VAL A 113 -10.54 4.88 -3.19
N LYS A 114 -10.07 5.30 -4.36
CA LYS A 114 -10.89 5.88 -5.43
C LYS A 114 -11.12 4.82 -6.48
N VAL A 115 -12.38 4.55 -6.77
CA VAL A 115 -12.80 3.61 -7.81
C VAL A 115 -13.45 4.40 -8.93
N LYS A 116 -12.99 4.18 -10.16
CA LYS A 116 -13.58 4.74 -11.37
C LYS A 116 -14.10 3.61 -12.25
N SER A 117 -15.34 3.74 -12.71
CA SER A 117 -15.97 2.79 -13.64
C SER A 117 -16.80 3.55 -14.67
N SER A 118 -17.43 2.82 -15.59
CA SER A 118 -18.43 3.38 -16.53
C SER A 118 -19.62 4.05 -15.85
N HIS A 119 -19.92 3.68 -14.59
CA HIS A 119 -21.05 4.22 -13.82
C HIS A 119 -20.67 5.45 -12.96
N GLY A 120 -19.42 5.91 -13.03
CA GLY A 120 -18.94 7.07 -12.29
C GLY A 120 -17.78 6.77 -11.34
N GLU A 121 -17.49 7.75 -10.48
CA GLU A 121 -16.41 7.70 -9.50
C GLU A 121 -16.97 7.59 -8.08
N MET A 122 -16.32 6.78 -7.25
CA MET A 122 -16.65 6.63 -5.83
C MET A 122 -15.39 6.69 -4.98
N THR A 123 -15.53 7.28 -3.79
CA THR A 123 -14.46 7.30 -2.77
C THR A 123 -14.84 6.39 -1.62
N ILE A 124 -13.88 5.59 -1.19
CA ILE A 124 -14.04 4.58 -0.16
C ILE A 124 -13.00 4.84 0.92
N HIS A 125 -13.45 5.03 2.15
CA HIS A 125 -12.61 5.15 3.33
C HIS A 125 -12.50 3.81 4.04
N GLN A 126 -11.31 3.45 4.49
CA GLN A 126 -11.02 2.19 5.15
C GLN A 126 -10.32 2.43 6.49
N LYS A 127 -10.73 1.68 7.51
CA LYS A 127 -10.02 1.56 8.79
C LYS A 127 -9.76 0.09 9.08
N GLY A 128 -8.50 -0.25 9.34
CA GLY A 128 -8.08 -1.59 9.64
C GLY A 128 -7.65 -1.76 11.08
N LYS A 129 -7.96 -2.93 11.66
CA LYS A 129 -7.41 -3.38 12.94
C LYS A 129 -6.93 -4.82 12.84
N TRP A 130 -5.73 -5.10 13.34
CA TRP A 130 -5.19 -6.45 13.45
C TRP A 130 -5.98 -7.26 14.49
N ILE A 131 -6.32 -8.50 14.17
CA ILE A 131 -7.18 -9.36 14.99
C ILE A 131 -6.59 -10.76 15.25
N GLY A 132 -5.42 -11.09 14.71
CA GLY A 132 -4.78 -12.38 14.98
C GLY A 132 -3.77 -12.81 13.93
N LYS A 133 -3.25 -14.03 14.08
CA LYS A 133 -2.45 -14.67 13.03
C LYS A 133 -3.37 -15.13 11.89
N CYS A 134 -2.84 -15.20 10.67
CA CYS A 134 -3.56 -15.87 9.59
C CYS A 134 -3.74 -17.36 9.92
N LYS A 135 -4.79 -17.97 9.38
CA LYS A 135 -5.05 -19.41 9.51
C LYS A 135 -4.24 -20.19 8.48
#